data_AF-A0A7G5GWJ4-F1
#
_entry.id   AF-A0A7G5GWJ4-F1
#
_cell.length_a   1.000
_cell.length_b   1.000
_cell.length_c   1.000
_cell.angle_alpha   90.00
_cell.angle_beta   90.00
_cell.angle_gamma   90.00
#
_symmetry.space_group_name_H-M   'P 1'
#
loop_
_entity.id
_entity.type
_entity.pdbx_description
1 polymer ?
#
loop_
_entity_poly.entity_id
_entity_poly.type
_entity_poly.pdbx_seq_one_letter_code
_entity_poly.pdbx_strand_id
1 'polypeptide(L)'
;MERFKILAVTPNILTESSNHLEKYSYKGQQALSILQNIGQAMSEIFSDSIFTMNAYPKSYLKFGLSDSVIHCLAEQDYLVLTDDMNLCYYLQGHGLLAFNFNHLRTDSLLH
;
A
#
# COMPACT_ATOMS: atom_id res chain seq x y z
N MET A 1 16.37 -10.98 -16.97
CA MET A 1 15.50 -9.79 -17.06
C MET A 1 14.77 -9.68 -15.73
N GLU A 2 14.90 -8.57 -15.02
CA GLU A 2 14.11 -8.33 -13.81
C GLU A 2 12.65 -8.10 -14.19
N ARG A 3 11.74 -8.88 -13.60
CA ARG A 3 10.30 -8.83 -13.88
C ARG A 3 9.63 -7.57 -13.31
N PHE A 4 10.18 -7.04 -12.23
CA PHE A 4 9.71 -5.82 -11.55
C PHE A 4 10.82 -4.79 -11.57
N LYS A 5 10.51 -3.56 -11.99
CA LYS A 5 11.51 -2.50 -12.19
C LYS A 5 11.66 -1.58 -10.99
N ILE A 6 10.57 -1.36 -10.26
CA ILE A 6 10.46 -0.39 -9.18
C ILE A 6 9.61 -1.01 -8.08
N LEU A 7 10.05 -0.83 -6.84
CA LEU A 7 9.24 -1.05 -5.66
C LEU A 7 8.74 0.32 -5.20
N ALA A 8 7.42 0.51 -5.21
CA ALA A 8 6.80 1.83 -5.02
C ALA A 8 6.01 1.91 -3.73
N VAL A 9 6.07 3.08 -3.08
CA VAL A 9 5.24 3.45 -1.93
C VAL A 9 4.59 4.81 -2.20
N THR A 10 3.52 5.15 -1.48
CA THR A 10 2.86 6.46 -1.61
C THR A 10 3.00 7.24 -0.30
N PRO A 11 2.98 8.58 -0.35
CA PRO A 11 2.95 9.41 0.84
C PRO A 11 1.75 9.06 1.75
N ASN A 12 0.62 8.67 1.16
CA ASN A 12 -0.58 8.23 1.89
C ASN A 12 -0.30 6.97 2.71
N ILE A 13 0.31 5.94 2.11
CA ILE A 13 0.68 4.70 2.81
C ILE A 13 1.67 4.99 3.94
N LEU A 14 2.69 5.81 3.69
CA LEU A 14 3.69 6.18 4.70
C LEU A 14 3.04 6.93 5.87
N THR A 15 2.16 7.89 5.59
CA THR A 15 1.45 8.69 6.60
C THR A 15 0.49 7.83 7.43
N GLU A 16 -0.28 6.96 6.78
CA GLU A 16 -1.20 6.07 7.49
C GLU A 16 -0.44 5.07 8.36
N SER A 17 0.65 4.51 7.83
CA SER A 17 1.54 3.62 8.57
C SER A 17 2.17 4.33 9.78
N SER A 18 2.70 5.54 9.63
CA SER A 18 3.29 6.30 10.74
C SER A 18 2.26 6.60 11.82
N ASN A 19 1.07 7.09 11.43
CA ASN A 19 -0.03 7.40 12.35
C ASN A 19 -0.55 6.13 13.05
N HIS A 20 -0.54 4.99 12.37
CA HIS A 20 -0.91 3.71 12.97
C HIS A 20 0.11 3.28 14.03
N LEU A 21 1.41 3.41 13.73
CA LEU A 21 2.49 3.05 14.65
C LEU A 21 2.54 3.92 15.90
N GLU A 22 2.21 5.21 15.80
CA GLU A 22 2.13 6.12 16.96
C GLU A 22 1.18 5.63 18.05
N LYS A 23 0.14 4.87 17.69
CA LYS A 23 -0.83 4.30 18.63
C LYS A 23 -0.24 3.20 19.55
N TYR A 24 0.93 2.66 19.21
CA TYR A 24 1.53 1.48 19.88
C TYR A 24 2.75 1.82 20.76
N SER A 25 2.73 2.94 21.49
CA SER A 25 3.74 3.43 22.46
C SER A 25 4.92 2.46 22.76
N TYR A 26 6.14 2.91 22.45
CA TYR A 26 7.45 2.23 22.65
C TYR A 26 7.72 0.91 21.91
N LYS A 27 6.72 0.10 21.53
CA LYS A 27 6.93 -1.02 20.58
C LYS A 27 7.11 -0.52 19.13
N GLY A 28 6.71 0.71 18.86
CA GLY A 28 6.84 1.36 17.56
C GLY A 28 8.27 1.60 17.09
N GLN A 29 9.30 1.54 17.94
CA GLN A 29 10.66 1.99 17.54
C GLN A 29 11.30 1.09 16.47
N GLN A 30 11.15 -0.24 16.59
CA GLN A 30 11.57 -1.17 15.53
C GLN A 30 10.72 -1.02 14.27
N ALA A 31 9.40 -0.92 14.43
CA ALA A 31 8.50 -0.74 13.29
C ALA A 31 8.73 0.58 12.54
N LEU A 32 9.07 1.65 13.25
CA LEU A 32 9.42 2.95 12.68
C LEU A 32 10.74 2.86 11.92
N SER A 33 11.73 2.11 12.44
CA SER A 33 12.97 1.85 11.72
C SER A 33 12.76 1.04 10.43
N ILE A 34 11.82 0.08 10.44
CA ILE A 34 11.41 -0.65 9.24
C ILE A 34 10.74 0.31 8.24
N LEU A 35 9.83 1.17 8.71
CA LEU A 35 9.17 2.17 7.85
C LEU A 35 10.17 3.16 7.23
N GLN A 36 11.19 3.58 7.98
CA GLN A 36 12.30 4.39 7.47
C GLN A 36 13.08 3.65 6.38
N ASN A 37 13.43 2.38 6.60
CA ASN A 37 14.13 1.57 5.60
C ASN A 37 13.28 1.38 4.33
N ILE A 38 11.98 1.15 4.48
CA ILE A 38 11.00 1.09 3.38
C ILE A 38 11.03 2.39 2.59
N GLY A 39 10.89 3.55 3.26
CA GLY A 39 10.92 4.86 2.61
C GLY A 39 12.22 5.19 1.90
N GLN A 40 13.36 4.66 2.37
CA GLN A 40 14.67 4.84 1.73
C GLN A 40 14.91 3.87 0.56
N ALA A 41 14.35 2.67 0.62
CA ALA A 41 14.56 1.61 -0.38
C ALA A 41 13.54 1.65 -1.53
N MET A 42 12.39 2.30 -1.33
CA MET A 42 11.29 2.34 -2.29
C MET A 42 11.20 3.70 -2.96
N SER A 43 10.73 3.72 -4.22
CA SER A 43 10.41 4.97 -4.89
C SER A 43 9.07 5.49 -4.39
N GLU A 44 9.07 6.71 -3.86
CA GLU A 44 7.84 7.39 -3.49
C GLU A 44 7.13 7.93 -4.74
N ILE A 45 5.92 7.44 -5.00
CA ILE A 45 5.10 7.86 -6.12
C ILE A 45 3.93 8.69 -5.60
N PHE A 46 3.88 9.94 -6.02
CA PHE A 46 2.83 10.88 -5.67
C PHE A 46 1.65 10.78 -6.64
N SER A 47 0.44 10.76 -6.10
CA SER A 47 -0.79 10.99 -6.84
C SER A 47 -1.55 12.13 -6.19
N ASP A 48 -2.05 13.07 -7.00
CA ASP A 48 -2.85 14.18 -6.48
C ASP A 48 -4.14 13.67 -5.84
N SER A 49 -4.41 14.12 -4.61
CA SER A 49 -5.52 13.60 -3.81
C SER A 49 -6.88 14.00 -4.36
N ILE A 50 -7.04 15.26 -4.82
CA ILE A 50 -8.31 15.75 -5.36
C ILE A 50 -8.60 15.07 -6.68
N PHE A 51 -7.59 14.94 -7.55
CA PHE A 51 -7.68 14.18 -8.78
C PHE A 51 -8.09 12.73 -8.50
N THR A 52 -7.41 12.05 -7.59
CA THR A 52 -7.69 10.65 -7.27
C THR A 52 -9.11 10.46 -6.74
N MET A 53 -9.59 11.33 -5.85
CA MET A 53 -10.96 11.28 -5.33
C MET A 53 -12.01 11.42 -6.44
N ASN A 54 -11.76 12.33 -7.39
CA ASN A 54 -12.68 12.59 -8.50
C ASN A 54 -12.63 11.49 -9.57
N ALA A 55 -11.46 10.92 -9.84
CA ALA A 55 -11.26 9.86 -10.83
C ALA A 55 -11.72 8.49 -10.34
N TYR A 56 -11.57 8.21 -9.03
CA TYR A 56 -11.88 6.91 -8.42
C TYR A 56 -12.95 7.01 -7.31
N PRO A 57 -14.12 7.61 -7.56
CA PRO A 57 -15.10 7.92 -6.51
C PRO A 57 -15.66 6.66 -5.83
N LYS A 58 -15.81 5.55 -6.56
CA LYS A 58 -16.25 4.27 -5.99
C LYS A 58 -15.22 3.65 -5.05
N SER A 59 -13.95 3.72 -5.44
CA SER A 59 -12.83 3.26 -4.61
C SER A 59 -12.74 4.12 -3.36
N TYR A 60 -12.83 5.44 -3.53
CA TYR A 60 -12.73 6.41 -2.44
C TYR A 60 -13.84 6.28 -1.43
N LEU A 61 -15.08 6.20 -1.87
CA LEU A 61 -16.22 6.03 -0.96
C LEU A 61 -16.20 4.69 -0.22
N LYS A 62 -15.59 3.66 -0.80
CA LYS A 62 -15.56 2.31 -0.21
C LYS A 62 -14.36 2.07 0.71
N PHE A 63 -13.18 2.58 0.33
CA PHE A 63 -11.90 2.24 0.97
C PHE A 63 -11.14 3.46 1.49
N GLY A 64 -11.54 4.68 1.09
CA GLY A 64 -10.83 5.90 1.46
C GLY A 64 -9.72 6.28 0.49
N LEU A 65 -8.98 7.33 0.85
CA LEU A 65 -8.02 7.98 -0.05
C LEU A 65 -6.79 7.13 -0.36
N SER A 66 -6.15 6.54 0.65
CA SER A 66 -4.94 5.71 0.49
C SER A 66 -5.17 4.59 -0.53
N ASP A 67 -6.26 3.85 -0.36
CA ASP A 67 -6.61 2.73 -1.24
C ASP A 67 -7.06 3.17 -2.63
N SER A 68 -7.60 4.38 -2.76
CA SER A 68 -7.91 4.96 -4.07
C SER A 68 -6.66 5.36 -4.84
N VAL A 69 -5.62 5.82 -4.13
CA VAL A 69 -4.30 6.06 -4.73
C VAL A 69 -3.69 4.72 -5.16
N ILE A 70 -3.84 3.66 -4.37
CA ILE A 70 -3.40 2.30 -4.75
C ILE A 70 -4.11 1.85 -6.03
N HIS A 71 -5.42 2.06 -6.13
CA HIS A 71 -6.18 1.76 -7.35
C HIS A 71 -5.66 2.57 -8.56
N CYS A 72 -5.43 3.87 -8.39
CA CYS A 72 -4.84 4.73 -9.42
C CYS A 72 -3.49 4.18 -9.93
N LEU A 73 -2.62 3.74 -9.03
CA LEU A 73 -1.33 3.15 -9.41
C LEU A 73 -1.48 1.76 -10.03
N ALA A 74 -2.44 0.95 -9.57
CA ALA A 74 -2.69 -0.37 -10.14
C ALA A 74 -3.08 -0.30 -11.63
N GLU A 75 -3.78 0.76 -12.06
CA GLU A 75 -4.07 1.03 -13.47
C GLU A 75 -2.83 1.46 -14.29
N GLN A 76 -1.73 1.81 -13.63
CA GLN A 76 -0.45 2.19 -14.25
C GLN A 76 0.56 1.03 -14.27
N ASP A 77 0.07 -0.21 -14.42
CA ASP A 77 0.85 -1.45 -14.49
C ASP A 77 1.63 -1.81 -13.21
N TYR A 78 1.19 -1.35 -12.04
CA TYR A 78 1.73 -1.81 -10.76
C TYR A 78 1.03 -3.08 -10.26
N LEU A 79 1.83 -4.02 -9.75
CA LEU A 79 1.31 -5.12 -8.92
C LEU A 79 1.09 -4.62 -7.50
N VAL A 80 -0.16 -4.68 -7.02
CA VAL A 80 -0.49 -4.35 -5.63
C VAL A 80 -0.24 -5.54 -4.72
N LEU A 81 0.58 -5.35 -3.70
CA LEU A 81 0.73 -6.28 -2.58
C LEU A 81 -0.05 -5.74 -1.40
N THR A 82 -1.01 -6.50 -0.89
CA THR A 82 -1.84 -6.07 0.24
C THR A 82 -2.22 -7.24 1.15
N ASP A 83 -2.46 -6.99 2.43
CA ASP A 83 -3.08 -7.94 3.34
C ASP A 83 -4.61 -7.72 3.43
N ASP A 84 -5.14 -6.62 2.90
CA ASP A 84 -6.58 -6.38 2.78
C ASP A 84 -7.18 -7.23 1.65
N MET A 85 -7.99 -8.22 2.04
CA MET A 85 -8.67 -9.12 1.12
C MET A 85 -9.76 -8.41 0.30
N ASN A 86 -10.47 -7.43 0.88
CA ASN A 86 -11.53 -6.70 0.20
C ASN A 86 -10.98 -5.80 -0.89
N LEU A 87 -9.86 -5.10 -0.62
CA LEU A 87 -9.17 -4.30 -1.62
C LEU A 87 -8.59 -5.19 -2.73
N CYS A 88 -7.93 -6.30 -2.35
CA CYS A 88 -7.37 -7.24 -3.32
C CYS A 88 -8.43 -7.76 -4.31
N TYR A 89 -9.55 -8.26 -3.82
CA TYR A 89 -10.62 -8.75 -4.68
C TYR A 89 -11.30 -7.65 -5.48
N TYR A 90 -11.41 -6.45 -4.92
CA TYR A 90 -11.95 -5.31 -5.65
C TYR A 90 -11.07 -4.98 -6.86
N LEU A 91 -9.74 -4.87 -6.69
CA LEU A 91 -8.80 -4.59 -7.79
C LEU A 91 -8.80 -5.72 -8.83
N GLN A 92 -8.76 -6.98 -8.39
CA GLN A 92 -8.84 -8.14 -9.28
C GLN A 92 -10.16 -8.17 -10.08
N GLY A 93 -11.28 -7.79 -9.44
CA GLY A 93 -12.58 -7.67 -10.11
C GLY A 93 -12.61 -6.58 -11.20
N HIS A 94 -11.68 -5.62 -11.15
CA HIS A 94 -11.46 -4.62 -12.21
C HIS A 94 -10.38 -5.07 -13.23
N GLY A 95 -9.89 -6.31 -13.14
CA GLY A 95 -8.86 -6.84 -14.04
C GLY A 95 -7.44 -6.39 -13.69
N LEU A 96 -7.23 -5.78 -12.52
CA LEU A 96 -5.94 -5.25 -12.09
C LEU A 96 -5.11 -6.30 -11.33
N LEU A 97 -3.78 -6.15 -11.41
CA LEU A 97 -2.85 -7.05 -10.73
C LEU A 97 -2.79 -6.71 -9.23
N ALA A 98 -3.42 -7.56 -8.43
CA ALA A 98 -3.31 -7.50 -6.97
C ALA A 98 -3.09 -8.89 -6.38
N PHE A 99 -2.31 -8.97 -5.31
CA PHE A 99 -1.97 -10.21 -4.62
C PHE A 99 -2.12 -10.03 -3.11
N ASN A 100 -2.95 -10.87 -2.51
CA ASN A 100 -3.11 -10.91 -1.06
C ASN A 100 -1.99 -11.77 -0.44
N PHE A 101 -1.14 -11.17 0.39
CA PHE A 101 0.03 -11.88 0.96
C PHE A 101 -0.21 -12.46 2.36
N ASN A 102 -1.44 -12.49 2.88
CA ASN A 102 -1.70 -13.05 4.23
C ASN A 102 -1.19 -14.48 4.41
N HIS A 103 -1.22 -15.28 3.35
CA HIS A 103 -0.76 -16.67 3.36
C HIS A 103 0.78 -16.80 3.35
N LEU A 104 1.51 -15.71 3.12
CA LEU A 104 2.98 -15.66 3.19
C LEU A 104 3.49 -15.37 4.61
N ARG A 105 2.61 -15.20 5.60
CA ARG A 105 2.99 -15.12 7.01
C ARG A 105 3.53 -16.48 7.45
N THR A 106 4.81 -16.73 7.21
CA THR A 106 5.56 -17.79 7.90
C THR A 106 5.90 -17.30 9.31
N ASP A 107 5.87 -18.19 10.30
CA ASP A 107 6.21 -17.93 11.72
C ASP A 107 7.62 -17.33 11.93
N SER A 108 8.43 -17.22 10.87
CA SER A 108 9.79 -16.69 10.86
C SER A 108 9.92 -15.18 10.99
N LEU A 109 8.83 -14.39 10.91
CA LEU A 109 8.88 -12.92 11.05
C LEU A 109 8.79 -12.44 12.52
N LEU A 110 8.68 -13.37 13.48
CA LEU A 110 8.57 -13.08 14.92
C LEU A 110 9.75 -13.62 15.75
N HIS A 111 10.82 -14.10 15.10
CA HIS A 111 12.03 -14.62 15.76
C HIS A 111 13.28 -13.83 15.36
#